data_AF-A0A9X4QPH5-F1
#
_entry.id   AF-A0A9X4QPH5-F1
#
_cell.length_a   1.000
_cell.length_b   1.000
_cell.length_c   1.000
_cell.angle_alpha   90.00
_cell.angle_beta   90.00
_cell.angle_gamma   90.00
#
_symmetry.space_group_name_H-M   'P 1'
#
loop_
_entity.id
_entity.type
_entity.pdbx_description
1 polymer ?
#
loop_
_entity_poly.entity_id
_entity_poly.type
_entity_poly.pdbx_seq_one_letter_code
_entity_poly.pdbx_strand_id
1 'polypeptide(L)' 'MEELLHRLEPADKLLLLEDAEPALRESALGHRAIGVVYHPEYERGNYVPTKLAERYDAFIFLDRTTALAPLAVEAAFS' A
#
# COMPACT_ATOMS: atom_id res chain seq x y z
N MET A 1 -4.38 -3.15 7.02
CA MET A 1 -3.59 -4.34 6.62
C MET A 1 -2.12 -4.08 6.91
N GLU A 2 -1.65 -2.93 6.46
CA GLU A 2 -0.34 -2.33 6.67
C GLU A 2 0.10 -2.38 8.14
N GLU A 3 -0.78 -1.99 9.08
CA GLU A 3 -0.52 -2.11 10.52
C GLU A 3 -0.20 -3.55 10.97
N LEU A 4 -0.89 -4.55 10.41
CA LEU A 4 -0.61 -5.96 10.72
C LEU A 4 0.76 -6.37 10.15
N LEU A 5 1.06 -5.95 8.92
CA LEU A 5 2.33 -6.24 8.26
C LEU A 5 3.52 -5.59 8.97
N HIS A 6 3.34 -4.37 9.50
CA HIS A 6 4.32 -3.67 10.34
C HIS A 6 4.57 -4.41 11.66
N ARG A 7 3.48 -4.84 12.34
CA ARG A 7 3.57 -5.51 13.63
C ARG A 7 4.15 -6.92 13.59
N LEU A 8 4.00 -7.64 12.47
CA LEU A 8 4.60 -8.97 12.30
C LEU A 8 6.12 -8.89 12.34
N GLU A 9 6.69 -7.96 11.58
CA GLU A 9 8.11 -7.66 11.54
C GLU A 9 8.29 -6.25 10.93
N PRO A 10 9.13 -5.37 11.49
CA PRO A 10 9.35 -4.04 10.92
C PRO A 10 10.36 -4.10 9.76
N ALA A 11 9.95 -4.72 8.66
CA ALA A 11 10.76 -4.99 7.48
C ALA A 11 9.92 -4.93 6.20
N ASP A 12 10.59 -4.69 5.07
CA ASP A 12 9.98 -4.76 3.75
C ASP A 12 9.57 -6.20 3.42
N LYS A 13 8.43 -6.37 2.74
CA LYS A 13 7.86 -7.70 2.46
C LYS A 13 7.40 -7.79 1.02
N LEU A 14 7.63 -8.96 0.42
CA LEU A 14 7.00 -9.40 -0.81
C LEU A 14 6.02 -10.54 -0.47
N LEU A 15 4.76 -10.35 -0.81
CA LEU A 15 3.73 -11.37 -0.70
C LEU A 15 3.38 -11.85 -2.11
N LEU A 16 3.61 -13.13 -2.39
CA LEU A 16 3.10 -13.80 -3.59
C LEU A 16 1.72 -14.37 -3.26
N LEU A 17 0.70 -13.98 -4.01
CA LEU A 17 -0.70 -14.22 -3.66
C LEU A 17 -1.34 -15.34 -4.50
N GLU A 18 -0.61 -15.84 -5.51
CA GLU A 18 -1.00 -16.99 -6.35
C GLU A 18 -1.29 -18.25 -5.53
N ASP A 19 -0.58 -18.45 -4.42
CA ASP A 19 -0.75 -19.58 -3.49
C ASP A 19 -1.19 -19.13 -2.10
N ALA A 20 -1.82 -17.95 -1.99
CA ALA A 20 -2.31 -17.44 -0.71
C ALA A 20 -3.26 -18.45 -0.04
N GLU A 21 -3.03 -18.71 1.26
CA GLU A 21 -3.93 -19.52 2.09
C GLU A 21 -5.38 -19.01 1.99
N PRO A 22 -6.40 -19.90 2.03
CA PRO A 22 -7.81 -19.50 1.89
C PRO A 22 -8.21 -18.37 2.84
N ALA A 23 -7.70 -18.41 4.08
CA ALA A 23 -7.93 -17.37 5.08
C ALA A 23 -7.47 -15.98 4.59
N LEU A 24 -6.33 -15.89 3.89
CA LEU A 24 -5.83 -14.61 3.34
C LEU A 24 -6.63 -14.18 2.11
N ARG A 25 -7.09 -15.13 1.29
CA ARG A 25 -7.92 -14.85 0.09
C ARG A 25 -9.29 -14.28 0.44
N GLU A 26 -9.93 -14.82 1.47
CA GLU A 26 -11.28 -14.45 1.86
C GLU A 26 -11.33 -13.23 2.80
N SER A 27 -10.22 -12.94 3.49
CA SER A 27 -10.13 -11.81 4.43
C SER A 27 -10.18 -10.46 3.72
N ALA A 28 -11.23 -9.70 3.97
CA ALA A 28 -11.26 -8.28 3.64
C ALA A 28 -10.55 -7.47 4.74
N LEU A 29 -9.38 -6.93 4.42
CA LEU A 29 -8.61 -6.06 5.30
C LEU A 29 -8.65 -4.62 4.78
N GLY A 30 -8.72 -3.64 5.68
CA GLY A 30 -8.58 -2.24 5.28
C GLY A 30 -7.22 -2.02 4.62
N HIS A 31 -7.21 -1.53 3.39
CA HIS A 31 -6.02 -1.17 2.62
C HIS A 31 -6.07 0.32 2.30
N ARG A 32 -4.98 1.03 2.56
CA ARG A 32 -4.92 2.48 2.36
C ARG A 32 -4.82 2.82 0.87
N ALA A 33 -5.86 3.44 0.34
CA ALA A 33 -5.90 4.02 -1.00
C ALA A 33 -5.72 5.53 -0.90
N ILE A 34 -4.57 6.04 -1.33
CA ILE A 34 -4.30 7.49 -1.41
C ILE A 34 -4.46 7.91 -2.86
N GLY A 35 -5.34 8.88 -3.13
CA GLY A 35 -5.47 9.49 -4.45
C GLY A 35 -4.32 10.44 -4.78
N VAL A 36 -4.47 11.24 -5.84
CA VAL A 36 -3.46 12.23 -6.28
C VAL A 36 -3.21 13.30 -5.20
N VAL A 37 -4.23 13.61 -4.40
CA VAL A 37 -4.13 14.57 -3.29
C VAL A 37 -4.33 13.82 -1.98
N TYR A 38 -3.34 13.92 -1.08
CA TYR A 38 -3.41 13.36 0.26
C TYR A 38 -3.72 14.47 1.27
N HIS A 39 -4.83 14.33 2.00
CA HIS A 39 -5.18 15.17 3.13
C HIS A 39 -5.11 14.33 4.42
N PRO A 40 -4.06 14.46 5.25
CA PRO A 40 -3.86 13.63 6.44
C PRO A 40 -5.01 13.75 7.45
N GLU A 41 -5.68 14.90 7.49
CA GLU A 41 -6.81 15.14 8.40
C GLU A 41 -8.02 14.23 8.15
N TYR A 42 -8.11 13.61 6.96
CA TYR A 42 -9.19 12.70 6.56
C TYR A 42 -8.73 11.24 6.41
N GLU A 43 -7.61 10.87 7.05
CA GLU A 43 -6.91 9.60 6.83
C GLU A 43 -7.77 8.35 7.02
N ARG A 44 -8.73 8.36 7.96
CA ARG A 44 -9.63 7.22 8.19
C ARG A 44 -10.49 6.87 6.98
N GLY A 45 -10.86 7.86 6.15
CA GLY A 45 -11.65 7.64 4.94
C GLY A 45 -10.87 6.98 3.80
N ASN A 46 -9.54 6.92 3.91
CA ASN A 46 -8.68 6.37 2.85
C ASN A 46 -8.50 4.85 2.96
N TYR A 47 -9.03 4.19 3.98
CA TYR A 47 -8.92 2.75 4.13
C TYR A 47 -10.13 2.05 3.51
N VAL A 48 -9.88 1.31 2.44
CA VAL A 48 -10.92 0.57 1.71
C VAL A 48 -10.83 -0.92 2.04
N PRO A 49 -11.94 -1.57 2.44
CA PRO A 49 -11.97 -3.02 2.61
C PRO A 49 -11.52 -3.71 1.31
N THR A 50 -10.44 -4.48 1.39
CA THR A 50 -9.78 -5.09 0.24
C THR A 50 -9.43 -6.53 0.53
N LYS A 51 -9.82 -7.44 -0.36
CA LYS A 51 -9.29 -8.80 -0.39
C LYS A 51 -8.04 -8.81 -1.25
N LEU A 52 -6.89 -9.00 -0.62
CA LEU A 52 -5.60 -8.72 -1.26
C LEU A 52 -5.35 -9.63 -2.47
N ALA A 53 -5.58 -10.93 -2.30
CA ALA A 53 -5.34 -11.94 -3.33
C ALA A 53 -6.40 -11.97 -4.45
N GLU A 54 -7.56 -11.31 -4.27
CA GLU A 54 -8.52 -11.08 -5.36
C GLU A 54 -8.16 -9.83 -6.18
N ARG A 55 -7.38 -8.91 -5.61
CA ARG A 55 -7.02 -7.62 -6.21
C ARG A 55 -5.65 -7.60 -6.87
N TYR A 56 -4.70 -8.38 -6.36
CA TYR A 56 -3.30 -8.39 -6.81
C TYR A 56 -2.75 -9.81 -6.88
N ASP A 57 -1.88 -10.08 -7.86
CA ASP A 57 -1.11 -11.32 -7.95
C ASP A 57 0.08 -11.34 -6.97
N ALA A 58 0.65 -10.16 -6.70
CA ALA A 58 1.71 -9.94 -5.72
C ALA A 58 1.57 -8.58 -5.04
N PHE A 59 2.04 -8.47 -3.80
CA PHE A 59 1.98 -7.23 -3.02
C PHE A 59 3.32 -6.94 -2.35
N ILE A 60 3.85 -5.73 -2.56
CA ILE A 60 5.07 -5.24 -1.90
C ILE A 60 4.67 -4.27 -0.80
N PHE A 61 5.09 -4.58 0.42
CA PHE A 61 4.97 -3.69 1.57
C PHE A 61 6.34 -3.09 1.87
N LEU A 62 6.42 -1.75 1.87
CA LEU A 62 7.59 -1.03 2.36
C LEU A 62 7.27 -0.53 3.77
N ASP A 63 8.08 -0.93 4.75
CA ASP A 63 7.82 -0.61 6.17
C ASP A 63 7.87 0.90 6.43
N ARG A 64 8.80 1.57 5.75
CA ARG A 64 9.01 3.01 5.85
C ARG A 64 9.21 3.58 4.48
N THR A 65 8.54 4.70 4.24
CA THR A 65 8.70 5.49 3.02
C THR A 65 9.00 6.93 3.41
N THR A 66 9.71 7.63 2.53
CA THR A 66 9.95 9.06 2.65
C THR A 66 9.11 9.81 1.64
N ALA A 67 8.83 11.09 1.90
CA ALA A 67 8.19 11.94 0.90
C ALA A 67 9.03 11.96 -0.40
N LEU A 68 8.34 11.95 -1.54
CA LEU A 68 8.99 12.11 -2.83
C LEU A 68 9.59 13.52 -2.92
N ALA A 69 10.85 13.61 -3.35
CA ALA A 69 11.43 14.88 -3.74
C ALA A 69 10.95 15.22 -5.16
N PRO A 70 10.45 16.45 -5.41
CA PRO A 70 10.13 16.88 -6.76
C PRO A 70 11.37 16.76 -7.65
N LEU A 71 11.21 16.19 -8.84
CA LEU A 71 12.26 16.25 -9.84
C LEU A 71 12.42 17.70 -10.27
N ALA A 72 13.66 18.17 -10.37
CA ALA A 72 13.94 19.46 -10.98
C ALA A 72 13.47 19.38 -12.44
N VAL A 73 12.43 20.13 -12.76
CA VAL A 73 11.98 20.27 -14.14
C VAL A 73 12.95 21.24 -14.79
N GLU A 74 13.96 20.73 -15.50
CA GLU A 74 14.71 21.55 -16.44
C GLU A 74 13.69 22.03 -17.48
N ALA A 75 13.59 23.35 -17.65
CA ALA A 75 12.70 23.93 -18.64
C ALA A 75 13.10 23.38 -20.02
N ALA A 76 12.28 22.49 -20.57
CA ALA A 76 12.44 21.98 -21.91
C ALA A 76 12.14 23.12 -22.90
N PHE A 77 13.20 23.87 -23.21
CA PHE A 77 13.39 24.84 -24.30
C PHE A 77 12.49 26.09 -24.33
N SER A 78 13.16 27.24 -24.30
CA SER A 78 12.69 28.56 -24.73
C SER A 78 12.46 28.63 -26.24
#